data_AF-A0A5N6JMI4-F1
#
_entry.id   AF-A0A5N6JMI4-F1
#
_cell.length_a   1.000
_cell.length_b   1.000
_cell.length_c   1.000
_cell.angle_alpha   90.00
_cell.angle_beta   90.00
_cell.angle_gamma   90.00
#
_symmetry.space_group_name_H-M   'P 1'
#
loop_
_entity.id
_entity.type
_entity.pdbx_description
1 polymer ?
#
loop_
_entity_poly.entity_id
_entity_poly.type
_entity_poly.pdbx_seq_one_letter_code
_entity_poly.pdbx_strand_id
1 'polypeptide(L)'
;MATAETVQLGPTHAPKEDSIIAFNKIEVELKKKIQHLRHETNKHEPQYFAPIAHLSDHTLTSFDSSSLKFVRVATSAYGLHLLGKVLLPETENKHFMFRAFISGDSDTAKLHCIHMEETDVGVYR
;
A
#
# COMPACT_ATOMS: atom_id res chain seq x y z
N MET A 1 23.77 -16.05 -18.62
CA MET A 1 22.33 -15.72 -18.70
C MET A 1 21.95 -14.99 -17.44
N ALA A 2 21.41 -13.77 -17.54
CA ALA A 2 20.81 -13.07 -16.41
C ALA A 2 19.28 -13.24 -16.55
N THR A 3 18.65 -13.93 -15.61
CA THR A 3 17.22 -14.21 -15.63
C THR A 3 16.41 -12.96 -15.25
N ALA A 4 15.29 -12.73 -15.93
CA ALA A 4 14.54 -11.48 -15.95
C ALA A 4 13.66 -11.21 -14.70
N GLU A 5 13.83 -11.92 -13.58
CA GLU A 5 12.79 -11.96 -12.54
C GLU A 5 13.30 -11.77 -11.10
N THR A 6 14.54 -11.35 -10.89
CA THR A 6 15.01 -11.09 -9.53
C THR A 6 14.70 -9.65 -9.13
N VAL A 7 13.47 -9.40 -8.67
CA VAL A 7 13.16 -8.17 -7.94
C VAL A 7 13.90 -8.22 -6.61
N GLN A 8 14.94 -7.39 -6.46
CA GLN A 8 15.71 -7.32 -5.22
C GLN A 8 14.91 -6.52 -4.20
N LEU A 9 14.30 -7.24 -3.25
CA LEU A 9 13.59 -6.64 -2.13
C LEU A 9 14.61 -6.09 -1.12
N GLY A 10 14.68 -4.77 -0.99
CA GLY A 10 15.46 -4.12 0.05
C GLY A 10 14.89 -4.40 1.46
N PRO A 11 15.65 -4.04 2.51
CA PRO A 11 15.13 -4.11 3.87
C PRO A 11 13.96 -3.14 4.05
N THR A 12 13.01 -3.51 4.92
CA THR A 12 11.97 -2.58 5.35
C THR A 12 12.58 -1.48 6.19
N HIS A 13 12.28 -0.21 5.88
CA HIS A 13 12.77 0.95 6.61
C HIS A 13 11.66 2.00 6.82
N ALA A 14 11.92 2.96 7.69
CA ALA A 14 11.04 4.13 7.85
C ALA A 14 11.00 4.94 6.54
N PRO A 15 9.86 5.56 6.19
CA PRO A 15 9.76 6.37 4.98
C PRO A 15 10.78 7.50 5.00
N LYS A 16 11.59 7.55 3.93
CA LYS A 16 12.50 8.65 3.65
C LYS A 16 11.76 9.72 2.83
N GLU A 17 12.36 10.89 2.70
CA GLU A 17 11.79 12.03 1.96
C GLU A 17 11.30 11.64 0.55
N ASP A 18 12.11 10.89 -0.21
CA ASP A 18 11.72 10.35 -1.52
C ASP A 18 10.44 9.49 -1.49
N SER A 19 10.31 8.66 -0.45
CA SER A 19 9.13 7.80 -0.29
C SER A 19 7.89 8.63 0.04
N ILE A 20 8.05 9.73 0.78
CA ILE A 20 6.98 10.66 1.12
C ILE A 20 6.55 11.43 -0.13
N ILE A 21 7.49 11.88 -0.95
CA ILE A 21 7.20 12.55 -2.23
C ILE A 21 6.41 11.62 -3.15
N ALA A 22 6.89 10.38 -3.32
CA ALA A 22 6.19 9.37 -4.12
C ALA A 22 4.79 9.06 -3.55
N PHE A 23 4.66 8.98 -2.23
CA PHE A 23 3.37 8.75 -1.57
C PHE A 23 2.38 9.90 -1.81
N ASN A 24 2.80 11.14 -1.58
CA ASN A 24 1.96 12.33 -1.79
C ASN A 24 1.51 12.43 -3.25
N LYS A 25 2.34 12.02 -4.20
CA LYS A 25 2.00 11.99 -5.63
C LYS A 25 0.85 11.01 -5.93
N ILE A 26 0.92 9.81 -5.36
CA ILE A 26 -0.10 8.77 -5.58
C ILE A 26 -1.27 8.88 -4.61
N GLU A 27 -1.21 9.72 -3.58
CA GLU A 27 -2.16 9.77 -2.47
C GLU A 27 -3.62 9.88 -2.94
N VAL A 28 -3.89 10.80 -3.87
CA VAL A 28 -5.23 11.02 -4.42
C VAL A 28 -5.73 9.78 -5.18
N GLU A 29 -4.85 9.14 -5.95
CA GLU A 29 -5.16 7.92 -6.68
C GLU A 29 -5.38 6.73 -5.73
N LEU A 30 -4.55 6.64 -4.68
CA LEU A 30 -4.63 5.64 -3.62
C LEU A 30 -5.98 5.69 -2.91
N LYS A 31 -6.43 6.89 -2.53
CA LYS A 31 -7.74 7.13 -1.89
C LYS A 31 -8.91 6.70 -2.79
N LYS A 32 -8.85 7.04 -4.08
CA LYS A 32 -9.88 6.60 -5.05
C LYS A 32 -9.87 5.08 -5.23
N LYS A 33 -8.69 4.48 -5.36
CA LYS A 33 -8.54 3.04 -5.62
C LYS A 33 -8.94 2.19 -4.42
N ILE A 34 -8.64 2.60 -3.19
CA ILE A 34 -9.05 1.86 -1.98
C ILE A 34 -10.57 1.91 -1.79
N GLN A 35 -11.22 3.06 -2.03
CA GLN A 35 -12.68 3.15 -2.03
C GLN A 35 -13.31 2.25 -3.08
N HIS A 36 -12.79 2.31 -4.32
CA HIS A 36 -13.27 1.45 -5.40
C HIS A 36 -13.09 -0.04 -5.06
N LEU A 37 -11.92 -0.43 -4.54
CA LEU A 37 -11.65 -1.81 -4.12
C LEU A 37 -12.63 -2.26 -3.03
N ARG A 38 -12.91 -1.41 -2.04
CA ARG A 38 -13.91 -1.68 -1.00
C ARG A 38 -15.29 -1.90 -1.60
N HIS A 39 -15.75 -1.04 -2.51
CA HIS A 39 -17.07 -1.18 -3.11
C HIS A 39 -17.20 -2.45 -3.96
N GLU A 40 -16.16 -2.82 -4.70
CA GLU A 40 -16.16 -4.02 -5.54
C GLU A 40 -16.10 -5.30 -4.68
N THR A 41 -15.20 -5.36 -3.71
CA THR A 41 -15.08 -6.51 -2.81
C THR A 41 -16.30 -6.65 -1.91
N ASN A 42 -16.95 -5.57 -1.47
CA ASN A 42 -18.21 -5.69 -0.72
C ASN A 42 -19.33 -6.41 -1.49
N LYS A 43 -19.31 -6.41 -2.83
CA LYS A 43 -20.31 -7.12 -3.66
C LYS A 43 -20.02 -8.61 -3.78
N HIS A 44 -18.75 -9.00 -3.79
CA HIS A 44 -18.32 -10.36 -4.15
C HIS A 44 -17.65 -11.12 -3.00
N GLU A 45 -16.90 -10.41 -2.16
CA GLU A 45 -16.05 -10.93 -1.08
C GLU A 45 -16.06 -9.99 0.14
N PRO A 46 -17.21 -9.80 0.83
CA PRO A 46 -17.34 -8.86 1.94
C PRO A 46 -16.41 -9.17 3.13
N GLN A 47 -15.88 -10.40 3.19
CA GLN A 47 -14.91 -10.82 4.21
C GLN A 47 -13.57 -10.08 4.09
N TYR A 48 -13.20 -9.63 2.89
CA TYR A 48 -11.92 -8.96 2.63
C TYR A 48 -11.77 -7.63 3.38
N PHE A 49 -12.86 -6.86 3.48
CA PHE A 49 -12.92 -5.62 4.28
C PHE A 49 -13.67 -5.79 5.60
N ALA A 50 -14.11 -6.99 5.98
CA ALA A 50 -14.86 -7.23 7.22
C ALA A 50 -14.18 -6.65 8.47
N PRO A 51 -12.84 -6.73 8.64
CA PRO A 51 -12.16 -6.13 9.79
C PRO A 51 -12.36 -4.61 9.89
N ILE A 52 -12.57 -3.92 8.77
CA ILE A 52 -12.70 -2.45 8.69
C ILE A 52 -14.05 -2.01 8.12
N ALA A 53 -15.04 -2.91 8.10
CA ALA A 53 -16.37 -2.63 7.56
C ALA A 53 -17.10 -1.51 8.33
N HIS A 54 -16.75 -1.32 9.61
CA HIS A 54 -17.27 -0.26 10.47
C HIS A 54 -16.72 1.14 10.14
N LEU A 55 -15.61 1.25 9.39
CA LEU A 55 -15.06 2.55 9.00
C LEU A 55 -15.90 3.18 7.89
N SER A 56 -16.09 4.50 7.93
CA SER A 56 -16.66 5.24 6.81
C SER A 56 -15.65 5.36 5.66
N ASP A 57 -16.11 5.60 4.42
CA ASP A 57 -15.20 5.85 3.29
C ASP A 57 -14.36 7.12 3.49
N HIS A 58 -14.89 8.07 4.27
CA HIS A 58 -14.19 9.28 4.67
C HIS A 58 -13.03 8.95 5.63
N THR A 59 -13.29 8.13 6.66
CA THR A 59 -12.24 7.66 7.59
C THR A 59 -11.21 6.80 6.86
N LEU A 60 -11.65 5.89 5.98
CA LEU A 60 -10.75 5.04 5.18
C LEU A 60 -9.79 5.86 4.31
N THR A 61 -10.17 7.08 3.92
CA THR A 61 -9.37 7.97 3.06
C THR A 61 -8.82 9.19 3.79
N SER A 62 -8.92 9.25 5.12
CA SER A 62 -8.37 10.36 5.91
C SER A 62 -6.90 10.16 6.27
N PHE A 63 -6.25 9.12 5.76
CA PHE A 63 -4.80 8.93 5.92
C PHE A 63 -4.00 9.97 5.13
N ASP A 64 -2.77 10.20 5.59
CA ASP A 64 -1.77 11.11 5.01
C ASP A 64 -0.37 10.48 5.08
N SER A 65 0.66 11.26 4.73
CA SER A 65 2.06 10.81 4.81
C SER A 65 2.50 10.37 6.21
N SER A 66 1.89 10.86 7.29
CA SER A 66 2.21 10.44 8.66
C SER A 66 1.71 9.02 8.98
N SER A 67 0.74 8.55 8.19
CA SER A 67 0.15 7.22 8.29
C SER A 67 1.03 6.15 7.63
N LEU A 68 1.95 6.54 6.74
CA LEU A 68 2.97 5.68 6.16
C LEU A 68 4.04 5.38 7.22
N LYS A 69 4.07 4.14 7.75
CA LYS A 69 5.04 3.78 8.81
C LYS A 69 6.26 3.05 8.31
N PHE A 70 6.06 2.20 7.32
CA PHE A 70 7.11 1.34 6.79
C PHE A 70 7.04 1.35 5.28
N VAL A 71 8.21 1.46 4.68
CA VAL A 71 8.37 1.31 3.23
C VAL A 71 9.46 0.28 2.95
N ARG A 72 9.33 -0.36 1.81
CA ARG A 72 10.32 -1.26 1.25
C ARG A 72 10.49 -0.88 -0.21
N VAL A 73 11.74 -0.64 -0.61
CA VAL A 73 12.06 -0.40 -2.01
C VAL A 73 12.51 -1.73 -2.62
N ALA A 74 11.92 -2.08 -3.75
CA ALA A 74 12.31 -3.22 -4.54
C ALA A 74 12.86 -2.75 -5.88
N THR A 75 14.05 -3.20 -6.26
CA THR A 75 14.69 -2.79 -7.51
C THR A 75 14.43 -3.86 -8.58
N SER A 76 13.95 -3.44 -9.74
CA SER A 76 13.80 -4.28 -10.94
C SER A 76 14.63 -3.72 -12.10
N ALA A 77 14.71 -4.46 -13.20
CA ALA A 77 15.42 -4.02 -14.40
C ALA A 77 14.80 -2.77 -15.07
N TYR A 78 13.55 -2.44 -14.73
CA TYR A 78 12.77 -1.37 -15.37
C TYR A 78 12.56 -0.15 -14.48
N GLY A 79 12.90 -0.24 -13.19
CA GLY A 79 12.70 0.84 -12.23
C GLY A 79 12.61 0.36 -10.79
N LEU A 80 12.11 1.24 -9.93
CA LEU A 80 11.94 0.98 -8.50
C LEU A 80 10.47 0.70 -8.20
N HIS A 81 10.22 -0.24 -7.31
CA HIS A 81 8.92 -0.51 -6.73
C HIS A 81 8.92 -0.04 -5.29
N LEU A 82 8.09 0.94 -4.97
CA LEU A 82 7.88 1.37 -3.60
C LEU A 82 6.70 0.59 -3.02
N LEU A 83 6.99 -0.24 -2.02
CA LEU A 83 6.00 -0.95 -1.24
C LEU A 83 5.81 -0.18 0.07
N GLY A 84 4.62 0.33 0.32
CA GLY A 84 4.34 1.10 1.54
C GLY A 84 3.25 0.46 2.38
N LYS A 85 3.46 0.48 3.70
CA LYS A 85 2.49 0.05 4.72
C LYS A 85 1.89 1.29 5.38
N VAL A 86 0.60 1.50 5.14
CA VAL A 86 -0.18 2.64 5.62
C VAL A 86 -1.11 2.15 6.71
N LEU A 87 -0.96 2.70 7.91
CA LEU A 87 -1.89 2.44 9.00
C LEU A 87 -3.25 3.08 8.70
N LEU A 88 -4.30 2.35 9.02
CA LEU A 88 -5.64 2.88 8.91
C LEU A 88 -5.99 3.70 10.17
N PRO A 89 -6.55 4.90 9.99
CA PRO A 89 -6.98 5.73 11.12
C PRO A 89 -8.09 5.01 11.89
N GLU A 90 -8.20 5.32 13.19
CA GLU A 90 -9.24 4.79 14.08
C GLU A 90 -9.26 3.25 14.21
N THR A 91 -8.16 2.58 13.86
CA THR A 91 -8.02 1.13 14.02
C THR A 91 -6.77 0.77 14.81
N GLU A 92 -6.89 -0.23 15.68
CA GLU A 92 -5.74 -0.82 16.36
C GLU A 92 -5.01 -1.75 15.40
N ASN A 93 -3.83 -1.33 14.94
CA ASN A 93 -2.87 -2.12 14.14
C ASN A 93 -3.33 -2.59 12.75
N LYS A 94 -4.46 -2.09 12.24
CA LYS A 94 -4.87 -2.41 10.85
C LYS A 94 -4.15 -1.51 9.88
N HIS A 95 -3.79 -2.08 8.74
CA HIS A 95 -3.08 -1.39 7.70
C HIS A 95 -3.42 -1.99 6.35
N PHE A 96 -3.13 -1.22 5.32
CA PHE A 96 -3.08 -1.71 3.97
C PHE A 96 -1.68 -1.49 3.41
N MET A 97 -1.33 -2.34 2.45
CA MET A 97 -0.10 -2.21 1.70
C MET A 97 -0.43 -1.69 0.31
N PHE A 98 0.44 -0.85 -0.24
CA PHE A 98 0.37 -0.45 -1.64
C PHE A 98 1.68 -0.74 -2.33
N ARG A 99 1.61 -0.94 -3.64
CA ARG A 99 2.76 -0.98 -4.53
C ARG A 99 2.65 0.17 -5.51
N ALA A 100 3.66 1.03 -5.52
CA ALA A 100 3.87 2.04 -6.54
C ALA A 100 5.09 1.69 -7.38
N PHE A 101 5.05 2.04 -8.66
CA PHE A 101 6.18 1.92 -9.58
C PHE A 101 6.75 3.29 -9.87
N ILE A 102 8.06 3.40 -9.80
CA ILE A 102 8.84 4.61 -10.02
C ILE A 102 9.79 4.32 -11.19
N SER A 103 9.50 4.88 -12.35
CA SER A 103 10.28 4.69 -13.57
C SER A 103 11.53 5.57 -13.66
N GLY A 104 11.61 6.61 -12.82
CA GLY A 104 12.72 7.56 -12.76
C GLY A 104 12.76 8.20 -11.38
N ASP A 105 12.37 9.47 -11.30
CA ASP A 105 12.33 10.21 -10.03
C ASP A 105 11.07 9.90 -9.21
N SER A 106 11.12 10.16 -7.91
CA SER A 106 10.02 9.95 -6.96
C SER A 106 8.70 10.64 -7.37
N ASP A 107 8.75 11.74 -8.13
CA ASP A 107 7.55 12.43 -8.65
C ASP A 107 6.89 11.72 -9.85
N THR A 108 7.54 10.69 -10.41
CA THR A 108 6.99 9.83 -11.48
C THR A 108 6.28 8.59 -10.95
N ALA A 109 6.10 8.50 -9.62
CA ALA A 109 5.44 7.38 -8.98
C ALA A 109 4.03 7.16 -9.51
N LYS A 110 3.71 5.91 -9.85
CA LYS A 110 2.37 5.47 -10.28
C LYS A 110 1.87 4.35 -9.40
N LEU A 111 0.62 4.45 -8.94
CA LEU A 111 0.01 3.37 -8.18
C LEU A 111 -0.17 2.14 -9.07
N HIS A 112 0.26 0.98 -8.56
CA HIS A 112 0.11 -0.29 -9.27
C HIS A 112 -0.98 -1.16 -8.64
N CYS A 113 -0.94 -1.35 -7.33
CA CYS A 113 -1.96 -2.14 -6.63
C CYS A 113 -2.03 -1.78 -5.14
N ILE A 114 -3.17 -2.11 -4.56
CA ILE A 114 -3.44 -2.03 -3.12
C ILE A 114 -3.78 -3.44 -2.66
N HIS A 115 -3.27 -3.80 -1.49
CA HIS A 115 -3.51 -5.09 -0.85
C HIS A 115 -3.80 -4.85 0.64
N MET A 116 -4.99 -5.24 1.09
CA MET A 116 -5.28 -5.43 2.50
C MET A 116 -4.63 -6.73 2.95
N GLU A 117 -3.94 -6.71 4.10
CA GLU A 117 -3.48 -7.96 4.70
C GLU A 117 -4.73 -8.81 4.99
N GLU A 118 -4.79 -10.02 4.42
CA GLU A 118 -5.66 -11.05 4.96
C GLU A 118 -5.20 -11.26 6.39
N THR A 119 -6.13 -11.18 7.34
CA THR A 119 -5.80 -11.50 8.72
C THR A 119 -5.28 -12.94 8.68
N ASP A 120 -4.01 -13.15 9.03
CA ASP A 120 -3.46 -14.49 9.23
C ASP A 120 -4.29 -15.13 10.35
N VAL A 121 -5.38 -15.79 9.97
CA VAL A 121 -6.18 -16.62 10.86
C VAL A 121 -5.34 -17.87 11.12
N GLY A 122 -4.40 -17.72 12.03
CA GLY A 122 -3.83 -18.81 12.81
C GLY A 122 -2.57 -19.45 12.23
N VAL A 123 -1.43 -18.85 12.53
CA VAL A 123 -0.33 -19.62 13.13
C VAL A 123 -0.23 -19.25 14.61
N TYR A 124 -1.22 -19.73 15.39
CA TYR A 124 -0.96 -19.95 16.81
C TYR A 124 0.05 -21.09 16.93
N ARG A 125 1.12 -20.77 17.67
CA ARG A 125 2.15 -21.69 18.15
C ARG A 125 1.58 -22.91 18.85
#